data_AF-R0B1M6-F1
#
_entry.id   AF-R0B1M6-F1
#
_cell.length_a   1.000
_cell.length_b   1.000
_cell.length_c   1.000
_cell.angle_alpha   90.00
_cell.angle_beta   90.00
_cell.angle_gamma   90.00
#
_symmetry.space_group_name_H-M   'P 1'
#
loop_
_entity.id
_entity.type
_entity.pdbx_description
1 polymer ?
#
loop_
_entity_poly.entity_id
_entity_poly.type
_entity_poly.pdbx_seq_one_letter_code
_entity_poly.pdbx_strand_id
1 'polypeptide(L)'
;MPKRKKHPRLPNGYGSIRYLGKSRKNPYAVHPPADIDGNRPPALCYVDDWMKGFIVLTSYKAGTYTPGMEATLLLPDDTNQLDKLTGKLLADYNRVKGIEPDEPEKTFSEVYEAFYADKFFEGNNTPPQPNIQSRPRTKTVHPSMIKYLTPYAQKTCRITWMRVI
;
A
#
# COMPACT_ATOMS: atom_id res chain seq x y z
N MET A 1 16.63 27.12 -28.40
CA MET A 1 16.13 27.15 -27.00
C MET A 1 16.04 25.72 -26.48
N PRO A 2 16.37 25.45 -25.20
CA PRO A 2 16.23 24.11 -24.63
C PRO A 2 14.78 23.63 -24.76
N LYS A 3 14.59 22.43 -25.31
CA LYS A 3 13.28 21.82 -25.50
C LYS A 3 12.78 21.27 -24.17
N ARG A 4 11.52 21.57 -23.81
CA ARG A 4 10.92 21.11 -22.55
C ARG A 4 10.88 19.58 -22.49
N LYS A 5 11.14 19.02 -21.29
CA LYS A 5 10.95 17.60 -21.00
C LYS A 5 9.48 17.21 -21.24
N LYS A 6 9.24 16.14 -22.00
CA LYS A 6 7.90 15.59 -22.19
C LYS A 6 7.64 14.56 -21.10
N HIS A 7 6.50 14.68 -20.44
CA HIS A 7 6.05 13.73 -19.43
C HIS A 7 4.89 12.88 -20.00
N PRO A 8 4.72 11.64 -19.51
CA PRO A 8 3.61 10.78 -19.95
C PRO A 8 2.25 11.41 -19.58
N ARG A 9 1.21 11.01 -20.31
CA ARG A 9 -0.17 11.40 -19.98
C ARG A 9 -0.62 10.64 -18.73
N LEU A 10 -1.27 11.35 -17.82
CA LEU A 10 -1.89 10.75 -16.65
C LEU A 10 -3.14 9.95 -17.05
N PRO A 11 -3.51 8.90 -16.30
CA PRO A 11 -4.75 8.15 -16.53
C PRO A 11 -5.99 9.04 -16.45
N ASN A 12 -7.06 8.62 -17.14
CA ASN A 12 -8.36 9.30 -17.07
C ASN A 12 -8.88 9.31 -15.62
N GLY A 13 -9.47 10.43 -15.19
CA GLY A 13 -9.96 10.61 -13.82
C GLY A 13 -8.86 10.77 -12.74
N TYR A 14 -7.58 10.93 -13.12
CA TYR A 14 -6.51 11.20 -12.17
C TYR A 14 -6.33 12.70 -11.87
N GLY A 15 -6.67 13.57 -12.82
CA GLY A 15 -6.38 15.01 -12.79
C GLY A 15 -5.51 15.43 -13.97
N SER A 16 -5.05 16.69 -13.98
CA SER A 16 -4.20 17.17 -15.06
C SER A 16 -3.13 18.17 -14.60
N ILE A 17 -1.91 18.04 -15.13
CA ILE A 17 -0.81 18.98 -14.91
C ILE A 17 -0.54 19.71 -16.21
N ARG A 18 -0.79 21.02 -16.23
CA ARG A 18 -0.70 21.85 -17.44
C ARG A 18 0.46 22.83 -17.35
N TYR A 19 1.19 22.95 -18.44
CA TYR A 19 2.20 23.98 -18.58
C TYR A 19 1.55 25.29 -19.01
N LEU A 20 1.81 26.36 -18.25
CA LEU A 20 1.23 27.69 -18.43
C LEU A 20 2.12 28.62 -19.26
N GLY A 21 3.43 28.38 -19.29
CA GLY A 21 4.38 29.21 -20.04
C GLY A 21 5.70 29.41 -19.33
N LYS A 22 6.71 29.89 -20.08
CA LYS A 22 8.11 29.97 -19.62
C LYS A 22 8.41 31.16 -18.71
N SER A 23 7.63 32.24 -18.82
CA SER A 23 7.88 33.50 -18.10
C SER A 23 7.38 33.51 -16.64
N ARG A 24 6.98 32.37 -16.09
CA ARG A 24 6.37 32.27 -14.75
C ARG A 24 7.32 31.51 -13.82
N LYS A 25 7.37 31.93 -12.55
CA LYS A 25 8.12 31.21 -11.50
C LYS A 25 7.60 29.79 -11.31
N ASN A 26 6.27 29.63 -11.33
CA ASN A 26 5.58 28.35 -11.22
C ASN A 26 4.84 28.08 -12.55
N PRO A 27 5.52 27.46 -13.54
CA PRO A 27 4.97 27.27 -14.87
C PRO A 27 3.97 26.10 -14.96
N TYR A 28 3.77 25.30 -13.92
CA TYR A 28 2.82 24.18 -13.95
C TYR A 28 1.59 24.47 -13.09
N ALA A 29 0.40 24.26 -13.65
CA ALA A 29 -0.87 24.27 -12.93
C ALA A 29 -1.35 22.84 -12.69
N VAL A 30 -1.69 22.53 -11.45
CA VAL A 30 -2.19 21.21 -11.04
C VAL A 30 -3.69 21.30 -10.87
N HIS A 31 -4.44 20.49 -11.62
CA HIS A 31 -5.91 20.48 -11.57
C HIS A 31 -6.43 19.14 -11.02
N PRO A 32 -7.50 19.17 -10.20
CA PRO A 32 -8.20 17.96 -9.77
C PRO A 32 -8.76 17.16 -10.97
N PRO A 33 -9.24 15.93 -10.74
CA PRO A 33 -10.05 15.20 -11.72
C PRO A 33 -11.18 16.07 -12.26
N ALA A 34 -11.39 16.01 -13.58
CA ALA A 34 -12.50 16.71 -14.22
C ALA A 34 -13.83 16.01 -13.90
N ASP A 35 -14.92 16.78 -13.92
CA ASP A 35 -16.26 16.24 -13.76
C ASP A 35 -16.66 15.38 -14.97
N ILE A 36 -17.78 14.68 -14.83
CA ILE A 36 -18.34 13.78 -15.85
C ILE A 36 -18.59 14.54 -17.17
N ASP A 37 -18.96 15.82 -17.06
CA ASP A 37 -19.20 16.72 -18.20
C ASP A 37 -17.91 17.28 -18.84
N GLY A 38 -16.74 16.86 -18.33
CA GLY A 38 -15.43 17.31 -18.80
C GLY A 38 -15.07 18.72 -18.35
N ASN A 39 -15.89 19.37 -17.52
CA ASN A 39 -15.58 20.66 -16.95
C ASN A 39 -14.38 20.53 -16.00
N ARG A 40 -13.43 21.47 -16.13
CA ARG A 40 -12.18 21.40 -15.38
C ARG A 40 -12.30 22.27 -14.14
N PRO A 41 -12.16 21.70 -12.93
CA PRO A 41 -12.15 22.49 -11.71
C PRO A 41 -10.92 23.42 -11.64
N PRO A 42 -10.97 24.46 -10.78
CA PRO A 42 -9.86 25.37 -10.57
C PRO A 42 -8.58 24.62 -10.19
N ALA A 43 -7.42 25.22 -10.47
CA ALA A 43 -6.15 24.63 -10.11
C ALA A 43 -6.03 24.53 -8.58
N LEU A 44 -5.58 23.37 -8.08
CA LEU A 44 -5.23 23.15 -6.67
C LEU A 44 -4.06 24.03 -6.27
N CYS A 45 -2.99 24.01 -7.09
CA CYS A 45 -1.80 24.78 -6.85
C CYS A 45 -1.00 25.02 -8.14
N TYR A 46 -0.01 25.90 -8.03
CA TYR A 46 0.95 26.21 -9.10
C TYR A 46 2.35 25.82 -8.66
N VAL A 47 3.06 25.07 -9.49
CA VAL A 47 4.33 24.44 -9.13
C VAL A 47 5.42 24.72 -10.15
N ASP A 48 6.67 24.66 -9.70
CA ASP A 48 7.89 24.87 -10.49
C ASP A 48 8.21 23.71 -11.43
N ASP A 49 8.03 22.47 -10.96
CA ASP A 49 8.29 21.25 -11.72
C ASP A 49 7.07 20.32 -11.84
N TRP A 50 7.03 19.54 -12.92
CA TRP A 50 5.97 18.57 -13.21
C TRP A 50 5.93 17.46 -12.15
N MET A 51 7.09 16.99 -11.66
CA MET A 51 7.17 15.92 -10.65
C MET A 51 6.53 16.31 -9.33
N LYS A 52 6.72 17.57 -8.88
CA LYS A 52 6.04 18.06 -7.68
C LYS A 52 4.53 18.12 -7.89
N GLY A 53 4.08 18.54 -9.07
CA GLY A 53 2.66 18.49 -9.43
C GLY A 53 2.07 17.08 -9.39
N PHE A 54 2.86 16.07 -9.77
CA PHE A 54 2.47 14.66 -9.66
C PHE A 54 2.32 14.21 -8.20
N ILE A 55 3.29 14.52 -7.34
CA ILE A 55 3.25 14.21 -5.90
C ILE A 55 2.01 14.85 -5.25
N VAL A 56 1.73 16.11 -5.57
CA VAL A 56 0.53 16.81 -5.08
C VAL A 56 -0.75 16.08 -5.51
N LEU A 57 -0.88 15.69 -6.78
CA LEU A 57 -2.05 14.93 -7.24
C LEU A 57 -2.20 13.58 -6.54
N THR A 58 -1.10 12.86 -6.31
CA THR A 58 -1.14 11.59 -5.59
C THR A 58 -1.62 11.79 -4.15
N SER A 59 -1.08 12.79 -3.44
CA SER A 59 -1.52 13.12 -2.08
C SER A 59 -2.97 13.62 -2.02
N TYR A 60 -3.43 14.36 -3.06
CA TYR A 60 -4.82 14.81 -3.16
C TYR A 60 -5.77 13.63 -3.29
N LYS A 61 -5.43 12.66 -4.15
CA LYS A 61 -6.23 11.45 -4.32
C LYS A 61 -6.20 10.55 -3.08
N ALA A 62 -5.10 10.56 -2.32
CA ALA A 62 -4.99 9.86 -1.04
C ALA A 62 -5.71 10.59 0.11
N GLY A 63 -6.21 11.82 -0.10
CA GLY A 63 -6.85 12.64 0.92
C GLY A 63 -5.88 13.26 1.94
N THR A 64 -4.57 13.19 1.71
CA THR A 64 -3.53 13.71 2.60
C THR A 64 -3.03 15.11 2.21
N TYR A 65 -3.47 15.63 1.06
CA TYR A 65 -3.08 16.96 0.60
C TYR A 65 -3.72 18.06 1.44
N THR A 66 -2.91 19.03 1.87
CA THR A 66 -3.36 20.30 2.41
C THR A 66 -2.84 21.46 1.54
N PRO A 67 -3.65 22.50 1.28
CA PRO A 67 -3.22 23.67 0.52
C PRO A 67 -1.98 24.30 1.16
N GLY A 68 -0.93 24.54 0.37
CA GLY A 68 0.36 25.07 0.85
C GLY A 68 1.47 24.04 1.03
N MET A 69 1.14 22.73 1.01
CA MET A 69 2.18 21.68 1.07
C MET A 69 3.18 21.78 -0.07
N GLU A 70 2.75 22.22 -1.26
CA GLU A 70 3.60 22.36 -2.44
C GLU A 70 4.82 23.28 -2.26
N ALA A 71 4.73 24.25 -1.34
CA ALA A 71 5.85 25.15 -1.05
C ALA A 71 6.97 24.46 -0.27
N THR A 72 6.63 23.47 0.55
CA THR A 72 7.59 22.68 1.35
C THR A 72 8.14 21.48 0.59
N LEU A 73 7.51 21.09 -0.52
CA LEU A 73 7.99 20.02 -1.38
C LEU A 73 9.24 20.47 -2.14
N LEU A 74 10.40 20.05 -1.63
CA LEU A 74 11.66 20.12 -2.34
C LEU A 74 11.92 18.76 -3.00
N LEU A 75 12.29 18.79 -4.27
CA LEU A 75 12.80 17.59 -4.94
C LEU A 75 14.26 17.45 -4.50
N PRO A 76 14.62 16.40 -3.74
CA PRO A 76 15.98 16.22 -3.27
C PRO A 76 16.86 15.76 -4.42
N ASP A 77 18.08 16.30 -4.47
CA ASP A 77 19.15 15.76 -5.31
C ASP A 77 19.88 14.59 -4.61
N ASP A 78 19.75 14.48 -3.28
CA ASP A 78 20.38 13.46 -2.45
C ASP A 78 19.57 12.14 -2.36
N THR A 79 20.25 11.00 -2.44
CA THR A 79 19.63 9.65 -2.43
C THR A 79 18.82 9.36 -1.17
N ASN A 80 19.35 9.67 0.02
CA ASN A 80 18.67 9.38 1.30
C ASN A 80 17.34 10.13 1.47
N GLN A 81 17.27 11.35 0.94
CA GLN A 81 16.04 12.16 0.97
C GLN A 81 15.05 11.68 -0.09
N LEU A 82 15.56 11.21 -1.24
CA LEU A 82 14.76 10.62 -2.31
C LEU A 82 14.03 9.35 -1.82
N ASP A 83 14.68 8.50 -1.03
CA ASP A 83 14.06 7.28 -0.49
C ASP A 83 12.87 7.61 0.43
N LYS A 84 13.01 8.60 1.30
CA LYS A 84 11.92 9.07 2.18
C LYS A 84 10.74 9.61 1.38
N LEU A 85 11.03 10.39 0.34
CA LEU A 85 10.01 10.94 -0.55
C LEU A 85 9.29 9.85 -1.36
N THR A 86 10.05 8.88 -1.87
CA THR A 86 9.53 7.73 -2.61
C THR A 86 8.66 6.85 -1.72
N GLY A 87 9.09 6.59 -0.48
CA GLY A 87 8.30 5.87 0.51
C GLY A 87 6.96 6.55 0.83
N LYS A 88 6.98 7.89 1.01
CA LYS A 88 5.75 8.68 1.21
C LYS A 88 4.81 8.58 0.00
N LEU A 89 5.35 8.73 -1.21
CA LEU A 89 4.58 8.63 -2.46
C LEU A 89 3.95 7.24 -2.63
N LEU A 90 4.70 6.18 -2.32
CA LEU A 90 4.21 4.81 -2.39
C LEU A 90 3.12 4.54 -1.35
N ALA A 91 3.28 5.06 -0.12
CA ALA A 91 2.25 4.97 0.91
C ALA A 91 0.94 5.64 0.49
N ASP A 92 1.01 6.84 -0.09
CA ASP A 92 -0.17 7.54 -0.62
C ASP A 92 -0.80 6.76 -1.79
N TYR A 93 0.02 6.21 -2.69
CA TYR A 93 -0.46 5.36 -3.78
C TYR A 93 -1.16 4.09 -3.29
N ASN A 94 -0.61 3.40 -2.28
CA ASN A 94 -1.20 2.21 -1.69
C ASN A 94 -2.57 2.53 -1.06
N ARG A 95 -2.67 3.66 -0.36
CA ARG A 95 -3.95 4.16 0.19
C ARG A 95 -4.99 4.37 -0.91
N VAL A 96 -4.60 4.97 -2.04
CA VAL A 96 -5.50 5.17 -3.20
C VAL A 96 -5.96 3.86 -3.82
N LYS A 97 -5.11 2.83 -3.79
CA LYS A 97 -5.45 1.49 -4.30
C LYS A 97 -6.29 0.67 -3.34
N GLY A 98 -6.53 1.16 -2.11
CA GLY A 98 -7.20 0.38 -1.07
C GLY A 98 -6.41 -0.88 -0.68
N ILE A 99 -5.09 -0.86 -0.91
CA ILE A 99 -4.22 -1.93 -0.42
C ILE A 99 -4.04 -1.63 1.06
N GLU A 100 -4.85 -2.30 1.88
CA GLU A 100 -4.59 -2.34 3.31
C GLU A 100 -3.21 -2.96 3.52
N PRO A 101 -2.39 -2.42 4.43
CA PRO A 101 -1.11 -3.05 4.75
C PRO A 101 -1.40 -4.49 5.16
N ASP A 102 -0.68 -5.45 4.58
CA ASP A 102 -0.84 -6.85 4.93
C ASP A 102 -0.81 -6.98 6.45
N GLU A 103 -1.87 -7.58 7.02
CA GLU A 103 -1.91 -7.83 8.47
C GLU A 103 -0.61 -8.52 8.87
N PRO A 104 0.06 -8.08 9.96
CA PRO A 104 1.28 -8.72 10.40
C PRO A 104 1.01 -10.22 10.56
N GLU A 105 1.84 -11.05 9.93
CA GLU A 105 1.66 -12.49 10.00
C GLU A 105 1.62 -12.93 11.47
N LYS A 106 0.56 -13.65 11.85
CA LYS A 106 0.42 -14.16 13.22
C LYS A 106 1.62 -15.02 13.58
N THR A 107 2.16 -14.77 14.77
CA THR A 107 3.26 -15.58 15.30
C THR A 107 2.78 -17.00 15.62
N PHE A 108 3.70 -17.97 15.66
CA PHE A 108 3.34 -19.36 16.00
C PHE A 108 2.66 -19.47 17.38
N SER A 109 3.05 -18.64 18.34
CA SER A 109 2.43 -18.59 19.68
C SER A 109 0.96 -18.19 19.60
N GLU A 110 0.63 -17.13 18.86
CA GLU A 110 -0.77 -16.68 18.70
C GLU A 110 -1.62 -17.72 17.97
N VAL A 111 -1.04 -18.37 16.95
CA VAL A 111 -1.71 -19.46 16.21
C VAL A 111 -1.94 -20.66 17.12
N TYR A 112 -1.00 -20.97 18.01
CA TYR A 112 -1.12 -22.06 18.98
C TYR A 112 -2.16 -21.78 20.06
N GLU A 113 -2.19 -20.55 20.61
CA GLU A 113 -3.18 -20.13 21.59
C GLU A 113 -4.60 -20.18 21.00
N ALA A 114 -4.79 -19.67 19.78
CA ALA A 114 -6.07 -19.75 19.07
C ALA A 114 -6.51 -21.21 18.80
N PHE A 115 -5.56 -22.09 18.47
CA PHE A 115 -5.83 -23.52 18.33
C PHE A 115 -6.21 -24.18 19.65
N TYR A 116 -5.51 -23.86 20.74
CA TYR A 116 -5.75 -24.44 22.05
C TYR A 116 -7.13 -24.03 22.61
N ALA A 117 -7.48 -22.75 22.50
CA ALA A 117 -8.78 -22.23 22.93
C ALA A 117 -9.94 -22.91 22.18
N ASP A 118 -9.86 -23.05 20.85
CA ASP A 118 -10.89 -23.72 20.05
C ASP A 118 -10.96 -25.25 20.30
N LYS A 119 -9.84 -25.86 20.70
CA LYS A 119 -9.80 -27.30 21.01
C LYS A 119 -10.29 -27.66 22.41
N PHE A 120 -10.09 -26.79 23.39
CA PHE A 120 -10.28 -27.13 24.80
C PHE A 120 -11.22 -26.18 25.55
N PHE A 121 -12.13 -25.49 24.86
CA PHE A 121 -13.17 -24.69 25.51
C PHE A 121 -14.18 -25.55 26.29
N GLU A 122 -14.79 -24.95 27.32
CA GLU A 122 -15.78 -25.60 28.18
C GLU A 122 -17.01 -26.06 27.37
N GLY A 123 -17.26 -27.37 27.36
CA GLY A 123 -18.32 -28.00 26.55
C GLY A 123 -17.82 -28.82 25.34
N ASN A 124 -16.51 -28.86 25.08
CA ASN A 124 -15.94 -29.67 24.02
C ASN A 124 -15.63 -31.10 24.52
N ASN A 125 -16.36 -32.10 24.01
CA ASN A 125 -16.22 -33.53 24.40
C ASN A 125 -15.04 -34.23 23.71
N THR A 126 -13.96 -33.51 23.42
CA THR A 126 -12.79 -34.11 22.79
C THR A 126 -11.99 -34.86 23.86
N PRO A 127 -11.88 -36.20 23.80
CA PRO A 127 -11.12 -36.93 24.80
C PRO A 127 -9.65 -36.48 24.76
N PRO A 128 -9.00 -36.30 25.93
CA PRO A 128 -7.58 -35.99 25.97
C PRO A 128 -6.83 -37.12 25.26
N GLN A 129 -6.09 -36.76 24.21
CA GLN A 129 -5.34 -37.73 23.42
C GLN A 129 -4.27 -38.40 24.31
N PRO A 130 -4.13 -39.73 24.29
CA PRO A 130 -3.11 -40.40 25.06
C PRO A 130 -1.72 -40.02 24.54
N ASN A 131 -0.87 -39.59 25.48
CA ASN A 131 0.59 -39.45 25.45
C ASN A 131 1.25 -39.33 24.05
N ILE A 132 1.42 -38.08 23.60
CA ILE A 132 2.19 -37.71 22.41
C ILE A 132 3.70 -37.80 22.73
N GLN A 133 4.22 -39.02 22.90
CA GLN A 133 5.67 -39.25 23.08
C GLN A 133 6.36 -39.83 21.83
N SER A 134 5.64 -40.04 20.71
CA SER A 134 6.19 -40.79 19.56
C SER A 134 6.18 -40.08 18.20
N ARG A 135 5.79 -38.81 18.09
CA ARG A 135 5.83 -38.10 16.79
C ARG A 135 7.05 -37.20 16.68
N PRO A 136 7.85 -37.29 15.59
CA PRO A 136 9.00 -36.42 15.41
C PRO A 136 8.55 -34.97 15.42
N ARG A 137 9.27 -34.13 16.18
CA ARG A 137 9.02 -32.68 16.28
C ARG A 137 9.32 -32.02 14.94
N THR A 138 8.36 -32.04 14.02
CA THR A 138 8.46 -31.31 12.77
C THR A 138 8.24 -29.82 13.05
N LYS A 139 9.13 -28.95 12.53
CA LYS A 139 9.02 -27.47 12.65
C LYS A 139 7.85 -26.89 11.83
N THR A 140 6.87 -27.71 11.46
CA THR A 140 5.79 -27.37 10.55
C THR A 140 4.48 -27.25 11.32
N VAL A 141 3.67 -26.26 10.93
CA VAL A 141 2.33 -26.03 11.49
C VAL A 141 1.47 -27.27 11.22
N HIS A 142 0.85 -27.84 12.26
CA HIS A 142 0.00 -29.03 12.12
C HIS A 142 -1.21 -28.70 11.22
N PRO A 143 -1.71 -29.62 10.38
CA PRO A 143 -2.81 -29.34 9.45
C PRO A 143 -4.08 -28.74 10.11
N SER A 144 -4.37 -29.12 11.36
CA SER A 144 -5.50 -28.56 12.12
C SER A 144 -5.31 -27.10 12.54
N MET A 145 -4.07 -26.60 12.57
CA MET A 145 -3.73 -25.23 12.92
C MET A 145 -3.75 -24.28 11.70
N ILE A 146 -3.82 -24.82 10.48
CA ILE A 146 -3.83 -24.01 9.25
C ILE A 146 -5.02 -23.04 9.24
N LYS A 147 -6.18 -23.45 9.75
CA LYS A 147 -7.39 -22.61 9.76
C LYS A 147 -7.27 -21.32 10.59
N TYR A 148 -6.25 -21.18 11.46
CA TYR A 148 -6.03 -19.97 12.25
C TYR A 148 -4.96 -19.04 11.67
N LEU A 149 -4.27 -19.46 10.59
CA LEU A 149 -3.31 -18.63 9.84
C LEU A 149 -4.02 -17.55 9.03
N THR A 150 -3.28 -16.53 8.59
CA THR A 150 -3.78 -15.51 7.66
C THR A 150 -4.13 -16.14 6.29
N PRO A 151 -5.06 -15.55 5.51
CA PRO A 151 -5.50 -16.14 4.23
C PRO A 151 -4.36 -16.39 3.23
N TYR A 152 -3.32 -15.55 3.26
CA TYR A 152 -2.12 -15.73 2.45
C TYR A 152 -1.32 -16.96 2.91
N ALA A 153 -1.03 -17.08 4.21
CA ALA A 153 -0.32 -18.21 4.80
C ALA A 153 -1.09 -19.54 4.66
N GLN A 154 -2.42 -19.51 4.72
CA GLN A 154 -3.25 -20.69 4.45
C GLN A 154 -3.08 -21.23 3.03
N LYS A 155 -3.03 -20.33 2.03
CA LYS A 155 -2.83 -20.69 0.63
C LYS A 155 -1.44 -21.26 0.40
N THR A 156 -0.40 -20.62 0.92
CA THR A 156 0.99 -21.08 0.76
C THR A 156 1.23 -22.42 1.44
N CYS A 157 0.75 -22.61 2.68
CA CYS A 157 0.85 -23.89 3.39
C CYS A 157 0.11 -25.01 2.63
N ARG A 158 -1.10 -24.77 2.12
CA ARG A 158 -1.80 -25.78 1.31
C ARG A 158 -1.04 -26.18 0.05
N ILE A 159 -0.38 -25.22 -0.62
CA ILE A 159 0.43 -25.47 -1.82
C ILE A 159 1.69 -26.29 -1.50
N THR A 160 2.35 -26.04 -0.37
CA THR A 160 3.54 -26.81 0.03
C THR A 160 3.20 -28.28 0.31
N TRP A 161 2.07 -28.52 0.97
CA TRP A 161 1.60 -29.89 1.24
C TRP A 161 1.15 -30.64 -0.03
N MET A 162 0.55 -29.95 -1.00
CA MET A 162 0.18 -30.54 -2.30
C MET A 162 1.40 -31.00 -3.13
N ARG A 163 2.61 -30.48 -2.86
CA ARG A 163 3.86 -30.90 -3.53
C ARG A 163 4.60 -32.04 -2.82
N VAL A 164 4.14 -32.48 -1.64
CA VAL A 164 4.83 -33.47 -0.79
C VAL A 164 4.09 -34.84 -0.79
N ILE A 165 3.10 -35.02 -1.65
CA ILE A 165 2.43 -36.30 -1.92
C ILE A 165 2.98 -36.84 -3.24
#